data_AF-A0A4R2HAQ5-F1
#
_entry.id   AF-A0A4R2HAQ5-F1
#
_cell.length_a   1.000
_cell.length_b   1.000
_cell.length_c   1.000
_cell.angle_alpha   90.00
_cell.angle_beta   90.00
_cell.angle_gamma   90.00
#
_symmetry.space_group_name_H-M   'P 1'
#
loop_
_entity.id
_entity.type
_entity.pdbx_description
1 polymer ?
#
loop_
_entity_poly.entity_id
_entity_poly.type
_entity_poly.pdbx_seq_one_letter_code
_entity_poly.pdbx_strand_id
1 'polypeptide(L)'
;MARAARSTAMRTSRKALALVAVLALAGCGNSNDPGAATGDQKSDKSPLAEYMGEGFVSSAGGGMRMAVRAGGGAGSSEEELAKQRKVEDATAACMKAAGFEYVPVPPESQPKGKFDDAFNLPPDKFAEQYGYGVSTIDWSKAGADDDNNPNTKIRNALSPTAQKAYDKALNGPNATGNGNIVIAPKEGEGPADSGKMDLGCRGKAAEEVYGKGQDREAEFKKYDSLFKDIQALAKRIEDDQRVVDATTAWADCLAEAGQSGYKKVDEPRQKVSQKLDELTGNKPGGSTPGKTVMGPPSFDKVDATKLAELRKFEIDLAVADQKCRAKVYDEAYKTVQYEQEKEFVEQHKAELEAYRDGMANR
;
A
#
# COMPACT_ATOMS: atom_id res chain seq x y z
N MET A 1 -17.68 -26.50 76.55
CA MET A 1 -16.55 -27.16 77.26
C MET A 1 -15.97 -28.25 76.37
N ALA A 2 -14.72 -28.67 76.64
CA ALA A 2 -14.05 -29.91 76.18
C ALA A 2 -14.03 -30.29 74.67
N ARG A 3 -12.82 -30.37 74.09
CA ARG A 3 -12.48 -31.21 72.93
C ARG A 3 -11.97 -32.57 73.41
N ALA A 4 -12.36 -33.68 72.76
CA ALA A 4 -11.62 -34.95 72.68
C ALA A 4 -12.37 -35.91 71.72
N ALA A 5 -11.75 -36.87 71.00
CA ALA A 5 -10.36 -37.03 70.54
C ALA A 5 -10.33 -38.02 69.34
N ARG A 6 -9.16 -38.19 68.71
CA ARG A 6 -8.95 -39.06 67.52
C ARG A 6 -9.04 -40.56 67.85
N SER A 7 -9.32 -41.38 66.83
CA SER A 7 -8.55 -42.61 66.60
C SER A 7 -8.43 -42.93 65.10
N THR A 8 -7.49 -43.78 64.72
CA THR A 8 -7.09 -44.05 63.32
C THR A 8 -6.90 -45.54 63.10
N ALA A 9 -7.39 -46.08 61.98
CA ALA A 9 -7.05 -47.42 61.50
C ALA A 9 -7.13 -47.46 59.96
N MET A 10 -6.34 -48.34 59.33
CA MET A 10 -6.11 -48.38 57.88
C MET A 10 -5.71 -49.80 57.44
N ARG A 11 -6.20 -50.27 56.28
CA ARG A 11 -5.45 -50.97 55.18
C ARG A 11 -6.27 -52.03 54.42
N THR A 12 -6.19 -51.98 53.07
CA THR A 12 -6.24 -53.11 52.09
C THR A 12 -7.53 -53.95 51.98
N SER A 13 -7.95 -54.57 50.86
CA SER A 13 -7.45 -54.86 49.48
C SER A 13 -8.65 -55.40 48.63
N ARG A 14 -8.71 -55.56 47.28
CA ARG A 14 -7.85 -55.23 46.11
C ARG A 14 -8.68 -55.39 44.78
N LYS A 15 -9.01 -54.30 44.06
CA LYS A 15 -9.53 -54.28 42.65
C LYS A 15 -10.93 -54.96 42.44
N ALA A 16 -11.65 -54.83 41.31
CA ALA A 16 -11.35 -54.25 39.99
C ALA A 16 -12.59 -53.66 39.27
N LEU A 17 -12.35 -52.98 38.13
CA LEU A 17 -13.27 -52.58 37.05
C LEU A 17 -14.55 -51.77 37.40
N ALA A 18 -14.51 -50.49 37.04
CA ALA A 18 -15.68 -49.75 36.55
C ALA A 18 -15.27 -48.96 35.31
N LEU A 19 -16.00 -49.13 34.20
CA LEU A 19 -15.85 -48.30 32.99
C LEU A 19 -16.60 -46.99 33.20
N VAL A 20 -15.88 -45.87 33.18
CA VAL A 20 -16.47 -44.53 33.35
C VAL A 20 -16.15 -43.71 32.11
N ALA A 21 -17.13 -43.58 31.22
CA ALA A 21 -17.07 -42.68 30.07
C ALA A 21 -17.50 -41.27 30.51
N VAL A 22 -16.54 -40.44 30.91
CA VAL A 22 -16.74 -39.00 31.12
C VAL A 22 -16.03 -38.26 29.98
N LEU A 23 -16.79 -37.57 29.13
CA LEU A 23 -16.22 -36.59 28.22
C LEU A 23 -15.84 -35.34 29.01
N ALA A 24 -14.57 -35.27 29.42
CA ALA A 24 -13.93 -34.02 29.81
C ALA A 24 -13.06 -33.53 28.65
N LEU A 25 -13.47 -32.47 27.96
CA LEU A 25 -12.61 -31.80 26.97
C LEU A 25 -11.56 -30.95 27.70
N ALA A 26 -10.47 -31.60 28.11
CA ALA A 26 -9.25 -30.95 28.58
C ALA A 26 -8.18 -30.98 27.48
N GLY A 27 -8.28 -30.04 26.52
CA GLY A 27 -7.34 -29.87 25.42
C GLY A 27 -6.24 -28.85 25.72
N CYS A 28 -5.39 -29.09 26.71
CA CYS A 28 -4.30 -28.16 27.05
C CYS A 28 -3.11 -28.32 26.10
N GLY A 29 -2.81 -27.28 25.31
CA GLY A 29 -1.65 -27.18 24.42
C GLY A 29 -0.86 -25.89 24.66
N ASN A 30 -0.29 -25.74 25.86
CA ASN A 30 0.38 -24.51 26.28
C ASN A 30 1.79 -24.38 25.64
N SER A 31 1.84 -23.94 24.38
CA SER A 31 3.09 -23.49 23.75
C SER A 31 3.48 -22.12 24.29
N ASN A 32 4.21 -22.09 25.41
CA ASN A 32 4.99 -20.92 25.80
C ASN A 32 6.18 -20.80 24.83
N ASP A 33 5.97 -20.13 23.71
CA ASP A 33 7.05 -19.68 22.84
C ASP A 33 7.51 -18.27 23.30
N PRO A 34 8.70 -18.11 23.88
CA PRO A 34 9.22 -16.82 24.35
C PRO A 34 9.70 -15.90 23.21
N GLY A 35 9.14 -16.03 22.01
CA GLY A 35 9.33 -15.13 20.87
C GLY A 35 8.03 -14.57 20.26
N ALA A 36 6.85 -15.10 20.65
CA ALA A 36 5.56 -14.61 20.15
C ALA A 36 5.14 -13.31 20.85
N ALA A 37 5.70 -12.19 20.42
CA ALA A 37 5.29 -10.87 20.87
C ALA A 37 3.83 -10.58 20.47
N THR A 38 2.89 -10.75 21.41
CA THR A 38 1.53 -10.24 21.31
C THR A 38 1.54 -8.70 21.42
N GLY A 39 2.03 -8.03 20.38
CA GLY A 39 1.96 -6.58 20.30
C GLY A 39 0.51 -6.12 20.26
N ASP A 40 0.17 -5.13 21.09
CA ASP A 40 -1.16 -4.53 21.13
C ASP A 40 -1.49 -3.85 19.80
N GLN A 41 -2.15 -4.59 18.90
CA GLN A 41 -2.72 -4.10 17.64
C GLN A 41 -3.98 -3.25 17.90
N LYS A 42 -3.91 -2.33 18.87
CA LYS A 42 -5.00 -1.44 19.26
C LYS A 42 -4.44 -0.09 19.72
N SER A 43 -4.82 0.96 18.98
CA SER A 43 -4.48 2.37 19.24
C SER A 43 -2.99 2.71 19.34
N ASP A 44 -2.29 2.60 18.20
CA ASP A 44 -1.14 3.48 17.87
C ASP A 44 -1.41 4.23 16.54
N LYS A 45 -2.68 4.61 16.33
CA LYS A 45 -3.14 5.44 15.20
C LYS A 45 -2.94 6.92 15.57
N SER A 46 -2.45 7.72 14.61
CA SER A 46 -2.26 9.16 14.83
C SER A 46 -3.60 9.91 14.94
N PRO A 47 -3.66 11.10 15.58
CA PRO A 47 -4.91 11.84 15.78
C PRO A 47 -5.67 12.14 14.47
N LEU A 48 -4.96 12.40 13.37
CA LEU A 48 -5.56 12.69 12.07
C LEU A 48 -6.06 11.44 11.33
N ALA A 49 -5.56 10.24 11.68
CA ALA A 49 -5.86 8.99 10.98
C ALA A 49 -7.31 8.49 11.13
N GLU A 50 -8.07 8.98 12.13
CA GLU A 50 -9.51 8.68 12.25
C GLU A 50 -10.33 9.31 11.12
N TYR A 51 -9.92 10.47 10.63
CA TYR A 51 -10.67 11.27 9.66
C TYR A 51 -10.22 11.03 8.22
N MET A 52 -8.92 10.74 8.02
CA MET A 52 -8.32 10.58 6.69
C MET A 52 -8.45 9.17 6.11
N GLY A 53 -8.90 8.19 6.92
CA GLY A 53 -9.17 6.82 6.48
C GLY A 53 -7.96 5.88 6.49
N GLU A 54 -8.22 4.59 6.36
CA GLU A 54 -7.16 3.56 6.38
C GLU A 54 -6.33 3.62 5.09
N GLY A 55 -5.02 3.85 5.23
CA GLY A 55 -4.13 4.15 4.10
C GLY A 55 -3.67 5.62 4.05
N PHE A 56 -4.17 6.50 4.91
CA PHE A 56 -3.48 7.76 5.19
C PHE A 56 -2.20 7.47 5.98
N VAL A 57 -1.05 7.52 5.32
CA VAL A 57 0.26 7.34 5.96
C VAL A 57 0.94 8.70 6.09
N SER A 58 0.71 9.33 7.24
CA SER A 58 1.51 10.45 7.74
C SER A 58 2.87 9.90 8.20
N SER A 59 3.73 9.59 7.22
CA SER A 59 5.00 8.90 7.46
C SER A 59 6.08 9.87 7.91
N ALA A 60 6.92 9.44 8.84
CA ALA A 60 8.12 10.13 9.30
C ALA A 60 9.24 10.23 8.22
N GLY A 61 8.93 10.01 6.94
CA GLY A 61 9.87 9.97 5.80
C GLY A 61 9.66 11.06 4.75
N GLY A 62 9.15 12.24 5.15
CA GLY A 62 8.99 13.41 4.27
C GLY A 62 7.74 13.37 3.39
N GLY A 63 6.78 14.24 3.73
CA GLY A 63 5.50 14.40 3.03
C GLY A 63 4.49 13.26 3.25
N MET A 64 3.26 13.61 3.63
CA MET A 64 2.15 12.67 3.75
C MET A 64 1.79 12.07 2.39
N ARG A 65 1.42 10.79 2.38
CA ARG A 65 0.99 10.10 1.16
C ARG A 65 -0.29 9.34 1.45
N MET A 66 -1.32 9.57 0.63
CA MET A 66 -2.38 8.57 0.49
C MET A 66 -1.72 7.34 -0.12
N ALA A 67 -1.66 6.25 0.64
CA ALA A 67 -1.14 4.98 0.17
C ALA A 67 -2.16 4.33 -0.77
N VAL A 68 -2.24 4.86 -1.99
CA VAL A 68 -2.98 4.24 -3.10
C VAL A 68 -2.30 2.90 -3.41
N ARG A 69 -2.74 1.84 -2.72
CA ARG A 69 -2.39 0.47 -3.07
C ARG A 69 -2.91 0.23 -4.49
N ALA A 70 -1.99 0.03 -5.42
CA ALA A 70 -2.30 -0.29 -6.81
C ALA A 70 -2.68 -1.78 -6.87
N GLY A 71 -3.97 -2.05 -6.65
CA GLY A 71 -4.49 -3.35 -6.23
C GLY A 71 -5.27 -3.15 -4.93
N GLY A 72 -6.54 -3.58 -4.91
CA GLY A 72 -7.48 -3.30 -3.82
C GLY A 72 -6.88 -3.66 -2.45
N GLY A 73 -6.98 -2.72 -1.50
CA GLY A 73 -6.26 -2.88 -0.24
C GLY A 73 -6.80 -4.07 0.57
N ALA A 74 -5.90 -4.88 1.15
CA ALA A 74 -6.26 -5.72 2.28
C ALA A 74 -6.78 -4.79 3.41
N GLY A 75 -8.10 -4.74 3.57
CA GLY A 75 -8.83 -3.72 4.33
C GLY A 75 -10.07 -3.12 3.64
N SER A 76 -10.24 -3.28 2.32
CA SER A 76 -11.45 -2.82 1.60
C SER A 76 -12.73 -3.42 2.19
N SER A 77 -13.77 -2.59 2.35
CA SER A 77 -15.03 -3.01 2.97
C SER A 77 -15.86 -3.90 2.04
N GLU A 78 -16.79 -4.70 2.58
CA GLU A 78 -17.71 -5.49 1.74
C GLU A 78 -18.58 -4.63 0.82
N GLU A 79 -18.85 -3.38 1.18
CA GLU A 79 -19.52 -2.43 0.29
C GLU A 79 -18.60 -2.02 -0.87
N GLU A 80 -17.33 -1.74 -0.60
CA GLU A 80 -16.34 -1.39 -1.62
C GLU A 80 -16.07 -2.57 -2.57
N LEU A 81 -15.91 -3.78 -2.03
CA LEU A 81 -15.81 -5.02 -2.81
C LEU A 81 -17.10 -5.25 -3.63
N ALA A 82 -18.28 -4.95 -3.07
CA ALA A 82 -19.54 -4.99 -3.84
C ALA A 82 -19.61 -3.96 -4.97
N LYS A 83 -19.02 -2.77 -4.81
CA LYS A 83 -18.87 -1.78 -5.90
C LYS A 83 -17.88 -2.27 -6.95
N GLN A 84 -16.72 -2.79 -6.56
CA GLN A 84 -15.72 -3.35 -7.47
C GLN A 84 -16.29 -4.53 -8.29
N ARG A 85 -17.00 -5.47 -7.66
CA ARG A 85 -17.72 -6.58 -8.32
C ARG A 85 -18.70 -6.07 -9.41
N LYS A 86 -19.51 -5.03 -9.10
CA LYS A 86 -20.41 -4.39 -10.08
C LYS A 86 -19.68 -3.76 -11.27
N VAL A 87 -18.49 -3.18 -11.08
CA VAL A 87 -17.71 -2.59 -12.18
C VAL A 87 -17.21 -3.66 -13.16
N GLU A 88 -16.78 -4.82 -12.65
CA GLU A 88 -16.38 -5.94 -13.51
C GLU A 88 -17.58 -6.56 -14.26
N ASP A 89 -18.75 -6.70 -13.61
CA ASP A 89 -19.99 -7.14 -14.26
C ASP A 89 -20.45 -6.17 -15.38
N ALA A 90 -20.47 -4.86 -15.10
CA ALA A 90 -20.83 -3.84 -16.09
C ALA A 90 -19.78 -3.74 -17.22
N THR A 91 -18.50 -3.94 -16.92
CA THR A 91 -17.43 -4.05 -17.93
C THR A 91 -17.67 -5.25 -18.85
N ALA A 92 -18.01 -6.41 -18.29
CA ALA A 92 -18.33 -7.61 -19.06
C ALA A 92 -19.57 -7.44 -19.94
N ALA A 93 -20.64 -6.82 -19.41
CA ALA A 93 -21.85 -6.51 -20.17
C ALA A 93 -21.55 -5.57 -21.36
N CYS A 94 -20.74 -4.53 -21.15
CA CYS A 94 -20.31 -3.61 -22.20
C CYS A 94 -19.42 -4.28 -23.25
N MET A 95 -18.43 -5.09 -22.83
CA MET A 95 -17.54 -5.82 -23.77
C MET A 95 -18.32 -6.82 -24.62
N LYS A 96 -19.29 -7.53 -24.01
CA LYS A 96 -20.22 -8.42 -24.72
C LYS A 96 -21.08 -7.67 -25.73
N ALA A 97 -21.56 -6.47 -25.40
CA ALA A 97 -22.28 -5.61 -26.34
C ALA A 97 -21.38 -5.08 -27.48
N ALA A 98 -20.08 -4.90 -27.22
CA ALA A 98 -19.07 -4.58 -28.23
C ALA A 98 -18.62 -5.81 -29.08
N GLY A 99 -19.15 -7.00 -28.82
CA GLY A 99 -18.85 -8.24 -29.56
C GLY A 99 -17.62 -9.00 -29.05
N PHE A 100 -17.12 -8.71 -27.85
CA PHE A 100 -15.96 -9.36 -27.25
C PHE A 100 -16.34 -10.20 -26.03
N GLU A 101 -15.62 -11.30 -25.83
CA GLU A 101 -15.66 -12.04 -24.57
C GLU A 101 -14.86 -11.27 -23.50
N TYR A 102 -15.44 -11.12 -22.30
CA TYR A 102 -14.75 -10.61 -21.13
C TYR A 102 -15.30 -11.35 -19.91
N VAL A 103 -14.42 -11.82 -19.05
CA VAL A 103 -14.73 -12.55 -17.82
C VAL A 103 -14.52 -11.60 -16.65
N PRO A 104 -15.56 -11.27 -15.85
CA PRO A 104 -15.39 -10.54 -14.60
C PRO A 104 -14.29 -11.17 -13.74
N VAL A 105 -13.38 -10.36 -13.20
CA VAL A 105 -12.36 -10.80 -12.25
C VAL A 105 -12.72 -10.27 -10.86
N PRO A 106 -13.38 -11.05 -9.99
CA PRO A 106 -13.74 -10.61 -8.64
C PRO A 106 -12.50 -10.12 -7.87
N PRO A 107 -12.59 -9.05 -7.06
CA PRO A 107 -11.44 -8.53 -6.33
C PRO A 107 -10.87 -9.52 -5.31
N GLU A 108 -11.67 -10.49 -4.84
CA GLU A 108 -11.24 -11.59 -3.96
C GLU A 108 -10.48 -12.70 -4.73
N SER A 109 -10.53 -12.67 -6.07
CA SER A 109 -9.78 -13.57 -6.96
C SER A 109 -8.45 -12.99 -7.44
N GLN A 110 -8.12 -11.75 -7.04
CA GLN A 110 -6.76 -11.23 -7.13
C GLN A 110 -5.85 -12.22 -6.36
N PRO A 111 -4.88 -12.88 -7.01
CA PRO A 111 -3.93 -13.71 -6.27
C PRO A 111 -3.13 -12.82 -5.32
N LYS A 112 -2.66 -13.40 -4.20
CA LYS A 112 -1.67 -12.73 -3.35
C LYS A 112 -0.51 -12.25 -4.22
N GLY A 113 -0.25 -10.96 -4.21
CA GLY A 113 0.87 -10.37 -4.93
C GLY A 113 2.17 -11.00 -4.45
N LYS A 114 3.11 -11.21 -5.38
CA LYS A 114 4.41 -11.87 -5.14
C LYS A 114 5.22 -11.29 -3.96
N PHE A 115 4.90 -10.08 -3.51
CA PHE A 115 5.57 -9.36 -2.43
C PHE A 115 4.65 -9.03 -1.24
N ASP A 116 3.42 -9.52 -1.18
CA ASP A 116 2.44 -9.22 -0.12
C ASP A 116 2.98 -9.56 1.27
N ASP A 117 3.57 -10.75 1.41
CA ASP A 117 4.15 -11.22 2.68
C ASP A 117 5.38 -10.38 3.09
N ALA A 118 6.04 -9.68 2.16
CA ALA A 118 7.11 -8.73 2.48
C ALA A 118 6.55 -7.46 3.13
N PHE A 119 5.37 -6.97 2.70
CA PHE A 119 4.73 -5.79 3.31
C PHE A 119 4.11 -6.06 4.69
N ASN A 120 4.13 -7.31 5.15
CA ASN A 120 3.78 -7.71 6.51
C ASN A 120 5.01 -7.80 7.44
N LEU A 121 6.23 -7.55 6.96
CA LEU A 121 7.44 -7.55 7.77
C LEU A 121 7.55 -6.28 8.64
N PRO A 122 8.04 -6.39 9.89
CA PRO A 122 8.51 -5.24 10.66
C PRO A 122 9.57 -4.42 9.89
N PRO A 123 9.69 -3.09 10.11
CA PRO A 123 10.56 -2.23 9.29
C PRO A 123 12.04 -2.63 9.27
N ASP A 124 12.57 -3.15 10.38
CA ASP A 124 13.94 -3.68 10.45
C ASP A 124 14.09 -4.96 9.59
N LYS A 125 13.09 -5.84 9.59
CA LYS A 125 13.07 -7.07 8.77
C LYS A 125 12.79 -6.80 7.30
N PHE A 126 12.04 -5.75 6.98
CA PHE A 126 11.95 -5.25 5.62
C PHE A 126 13.30 -4.71 5.14
N ALA A 127 13.99 -3.89 5.94
CA ALA A 127 15.31 -3.36 5.60
C ALA A 127 16.38 -4.47 5.46
N GLU A 128 16.40 -5.46 6.37
CA GLU A 128 17.32 -6.60 6.32
C GLU A 128 17.15 -7.49 5.07
N GLN A 129 15.93 -7.61 4.53
CA GLN A 129 15.64 -8.49 3.38
C GLN A 129 15.53 -7.75 2.02
N TYR A 130 14.96 -6.53 2.03
CA TYR A 130 14.58 -5.78 0.84
C TYR A 130 15.14 -4.34 0.82
N GLY A 131 15.78 -3.86 1.89
CA GLY A 131 16.27 -2.49 1.97
C GLY A 131 15.13 -1.46 1.89
N TYR A 132 15.06 -0.67 0.80
CA TYR A 132 13.97 0.28 0.55
C TYR A 132 12.92 -0.23 -0.46
N GLY A 133 13.05 -1.48 -0.91
CA GLY A 133 12.19 -2.08 -1.94
C GLY A 133 12.35 -1.45 -3.33
N VAL A 134 13.50 -0.84 -3.62
CA VAL A 134 13.75 -0.07 -4.85
C VAL A 134 14.39 -0.92 -5.94
N SER A 135 15.55 -1.53 -5.69
CA SER A 135 16.25 -2.41 -6.65
C SER A 135 16.11 -3.91 -6.31
N THR A 136 15.73 -4.21 -5.07
CA THR A 136 15.49 -5.57 -4.54
C THR A 136 14.17 -6.16 -5.05
N ILE A 137 13.10 -5.35 -5.09
CA ILE A 137 11.77 -5.73 -5.57
C ILE A 137 11.65 -5.39 -7.06
N ASP A 138 11.49 -6.41 -7.90
CA ASP A 138 11.24 -6.22 -9.33
C ASP A 138 9.75 -5.94 -9.57
N TRP A 139 9.40 -4.65 -9.48
CA TRP A 139 8.04 -4.16 -9.67
C TRP A 139 7.49 -4.40 -11.07
N SER A 140 8.33 -4.60 -12.08
CA SER A 140 7.87 -5.03 -13.42
C SER A 140 7.37 -6.48 -13.43
N LYS A 141 7.67 -7.25 -12.37
CA LYS A 141 7.20 -8.62 -12.15
C LYS A 141 6.23 -8.74 -10.96
N ALA A 142 5.87 -7.63 -10.31
CA ALA A 142 4.83 -7.61 -9.28
C ALA A 142 3.42 -7.79 -9.88
N GLY A 143 3.21 -7.38 -11.13
CA GLY A 143 1.99 -7.64 -11.92
C GLY A 143 2.08 -8.85 -12.85
N ALA A 144 3.03 -9.78 -12.63
CA ALA A 144 3.20 -10.95 -13.50
C ALA A 144 2.07 -12.00 -13.34
N ASP A 145 1.15 -11.79 -12.42
CA ASP A 145 -0.10 -12.55 -12.27
C ASP A 145 -1.09 -12.38 -13.43
N ASP A 146 -0.78 -11.56 -14.42
CA ASP A 146 -1.55 -11.43 -15.67
C ASP A 146 -1.58 -12.76 -16.49
N ASP A 147 -0.64 -13.69 -16.24
CA ASP A 147 -0.72 -15.07 -16.74
C ASP A 147 -1.89 -15.87 -16.14
N ASN A 148 -2.44 -15.46 -15.00
CA ASN A 148 -3.65 -16.04 -14.39
C ASN A 148 -4.94 -15.35 -14.86
N ASN A 149 -4.86 -14.09 -15.31
CA ASN A 149 -5.99 -13.30 -15.80
C ASN A 149 -6.67 -13.95 -17.04
N PRO A 150 -7.97 -14.31 -16.97
CA PRO A 150 -8.67 -14.92 -18.10
C PRO A 150 -8.76 -13.97 -19.31
N ASN A 151 -8.89 -12.66 -19.07
CA ASN A 151 -9.03 -11.65 -20.13
C ASN A 151 -7.75 -11.51 -20.96
N THR A 152 -6.58 -11.72 -20.36
CA THR A 152 -5.29 -11.68 -21.07
C THR A 152 -5.12 -12.89 -22.00
N LYS A 153 -5.64 -14.07 -21.61
CA LYS A 153 -5.71 -15.24 -22.49
C LYS A 153 -6.69 -15.02 -23.65
N ILE A 154 -7.88 -14.49 -23.37
CA ILE A 154 -8.87 -14.10 -24.39
C ILE A 154 -8.26 -13.12 -25.39
N ARG A 155 -7.69 -12.01 -24.88
CA ARG A 155 -7.03 -10.98 -25.69
C ARG A 155 -5.93 -11.56 -26.57
N ASN A 156 -5.02 -12.35 -26.01
CA ASN A 156 -3.86 -12.86 -26.74
C ASN A 156 -4.23 -13.93 -27.79
N ALA A 157 -5.40 -14.57 -27.68
CA ALA A 157 -5.96 -15.45 -28.71
C ALA A 157 -6.58 -14.70 -29.91
N LEU A 158 -6.87 -13.40 -29.78
CA LEU A 158 -7.41 -12.58 -30.88
C LEU A 158 -6.33 -12.26 -31.93
N SER A 159 -6.75 -12.06 -33.18
CA SER A 159 -5.86 -11.55 -34.25
C SER A 159 -5.38 -10.13 -33.96
N PRO A 160 -4.24 -9.66 -34.52
CA PRO A 160 -3.71 -8.32 -34.22
C PRO A 160 -4.67 -7.15 -34.52
N THR A 161 -5.62 -7.33 -35.44
CA THR A 161 -6.69 -6.35 -35.70
C THR A 161 -7.78 -6.42 -34.63
N ALA A 162 -8.18 -7.63 -34.22
CA ALA A 162 -9.17 -7.84 -33.18
C ALA A 162 -8.64 -7.44 -31.78
N GLN A 163 -7.34 -7.63 -31.49
CA GLN A 163 -6.69 -7.12 -30.28
C GLN A 163 -6.81 -5.60 -30.15
N LYS A 164 -6.53 -4.85 -31.22
CA LYS A 164 -6.69 -3.38 -31.23
C LYS A 164 -8.13 -2.93 -31.03
N ALA A 165 -9.09 -3.69 -31.58
CA ALA A 165 -10.52 -3.42 -31.39
C ALA A 165 -10.98 -3.75 -29.96
N TYR A 166 -10.47 -4.84 -29.37
CA TYR A 166 -10.68 -5.23 -27.97
C TYR A 166 -10.12 -4.19 -27.01
N ASP A 167 -8.84 -3.79 -27.17
CA ASP A 167 -8.18 -2.77 -26.35
C ASP A 167 -8.95 -1.44 -26.38
N LYS A 168 -9.42 -1.04 -27.57
CA LYS A 168 -10.23 0.17 -27.79
C LYS A 168 -11.62 0.05 -27.16
N ALA A 169 -12.27 -1.11 -27.22
CA ALA A 169 -13.55 -1.33 -26.55
C ALA A 169 -13.39 -1.27 -25.02
N LEU A 170 -12.34 -1.90 -24.49
CA LEU A 170 -12.10 -2.04 -23.05
C LEU A 170 -11.67 -0.74 -22.37
N ASN A 171 -10.69 -0.04 -22.95
CA ASN A 171 -10.02 1.13 -22.35
C ASN A 171 -10.14 2.42 -23.18
N GLY A 172 -10.87 2.41 -24.30
CA GLY A 172 -11.16 3.60 -25.12
C GLY A 172 -10.17 3.86 -26.28
N PRO A 173 -10.43 4.88 -27.13
CA PRO A 173 -9.59 5.22 -28.28
C PRO A 173 -8.14 5.59 -27.95
N ASN A 174 -7.84 5.92 -26.70
CA ASN A 174 -6.48 6.21 -26.22
C ASN A 174 -5.66 4.94 -25.87
N ALA A 175 -6.25 3.75 -26.04
CA ALA A 175 -5.56 2.49 -25.86
C ALA A 175 -4.63 2.17 -27.06
N THR A 176 -3.36 1.94 -26.76
CA THR A 176 -2.39 1.35 -27.71
C THR A 176 -2.69 -0.14 -27.92
N GLY A 177 -2.23 -0.71 -29.04
CA GLY A 177 -2.37 -2.15 -29.33
C GLY A 177 -1.56 -3.10 -28.42
N ASN A 178 -0.99 -2.57 -27.33
CA ASN A 178 -0.31 -3.30 -26.26
C ASN A 178 -1.03 -3.11 -24.91
N GLY A 179 -2.29 -2.64 -24.91
CA GLY A 179 -3.07 -2.37 -23.70
C GLY A 179 -2.76 -1.05 -22.97
N ASN A 180 -1.56 -0.47 -23.14
CA ASN A 180 -1.18 0.79 -22.49
C ASN A 180 -2.08 1.96 -22.94
N ILE A 181 -2.43 2.87 -22.02
CA ILE A 181 -3.26 4.06 -22.29
C ILE A 181 -2.36 5.30 -22.46
N VAL A 182 -2.68 6.14 -23.46
CA VAL A 182 -2.06 7.47 -23.66
C VAL A 182 -2.95 8.55 -23.03
N ILE A 183 -2.53 9.09 -21.89
CA ILE A 183 -3.36 10.03 -21.09
C ILE A 183 -3.32 11.46 -21.66
N ALA A 184 -2.21 11.85 -22.29
CA ALA A 184 -2.06 13.12 -23.01
C ALA A 184 -1.42 12.83 -24.37
N PRO A 185 -2.20 12.82 -25.47
CA PRO A 185 -1.65 12.63 -26.81
C PRO A 185 -0.90 13.89 -27.25
N LYS A 186 -0.28 13.82 -28.43
CA LYS A 186 0.59 14.88 -28.96
C LYS A 186 -0.25 16.06 -29.49
N GLU A 187 0.26 17.29 -29.48
CA GLU A 187 -0.46 18.41 -30.11
C GLU A 187 -0.74 18.10 -31.59
N GLY A 188 -2.02 18.08 -31.97
CA GLY A 188 -2.49 17.70 -33.31
C GLY A 188 -2.76 16.21 -33.54
N GLU A 189 -2.52 15.33 -32.55
CA GLU A 189 -2.89 13.91 -32.59
C GLU A 189 -3.86 13.58 -31.44
N GLY A 190 -4.93 12.85 -31.73
CA GLY A 190 -6.04 12.65 -30.79
C GLY A 190 -7.10 13.78 -30.85
N PRO A 191 -8.25 13.63 -30.15
CA PRO A 191 -9.31 14.63 -30.19
C PRO A 191 -8.87 15.96 -29.57
N ALA A 192 -9.13 17.08 -30.25
CA ALA A 192 -8.79 18.43 -29.79
C ALA A 192 -9.83 18.99 -28.78
N ASP A 193 -10.70 18.13 -28.29
CA ASP A 193 -12.00 18.43 -27.71
C ASP A 193 -11.96 18.15 -26.19
N SER A 194 -11.47 19.12 -25.42
CA SER A 194 -11.35 19.01 -23.97
C SER A 194 -12.73 18.88 -23.30
N GLY A 195 -12.98 17.72 -22.68
CA GLY A 195 -14.14 17.54 -21.79
C GLY A 195 -14.64 16.11 -21.58
N LYS A 196 -14.43 15.19 -22.53
CA LYS A 196 -14.85 13.78 -22.40
C LYS A 196 -13.81 12.83 -22.99
N MET A 197 -12.95 12.28 -22.16
CA MET A 197 -12.12 11.14 -22.53
C MET A 197 -13.03 9.90 -22.59
N ASP A 198 -13.18 9.28 -23.77
CA ASP A 198 -13.80 7.96 -23.83
C ASP A 198 -12.82 6.94 -23.22
N LEU A 199 -13.19 6.43 -22.05
CA LEU A 199 -12.41 5.49 -21.25
C LEU A 199 -12.86 4.02 -21.49
N GLY A 200 -13.57 3.76 -22.58
CA GLY A 200 -14.04 2.43 -22.96
C GLY A 200 -15.08 1.86 -21.98
N CYS A 201 -15.22 0.54 -21.99
CA CYS A 201 -16.14 -0.18 -21.12
C CYS A 201 -15.78 -0.05 -19.63
N ARG A 202 -14.49 -0.09 -19.27
CA ARG A 202 -14.05 0.08 -17.87
C ARG A 202 -14.42 1.46 -17.32
N GLY A 203 -14.21 2.52 -18.10
CA GLY A 203 -14.61 3.87 -17.72
C GLY A 203 -16.11 4.00 -17.52
N LYS A 204 -16.91 3.49 -18.46
CA LYS A 204 -18.39 3.53 -18.41
C LYS A 204 -18.92 2.77 -17.19
N ALA A 205 -18.40 1.58 -16.92
CA ALA A 205 -18.72 0.81 -15.72
C ALA A 205 -18.36 1.54 -14.42
N ALA A 206 -17.19 2.19 -14.38
CA ALA A 206 -16.77 2.99 -13.23
C ALA A 206 -17.61 4.28 -13.04
N GLU A 207 -18.12 4.89 -14.12
CA GLU A 207 -19.07 6.01 -14.03
C GLU A 207 -20.49 5.58 -13.64
N GLU A 208 -20.91 4.37 -14.02
CA GLU A 208 -22.20 3.78 -13.61
C GLU A 208 -22.24 3.45 -12.11
N VAL A 209 -21.13 2.93 -11.56
CA VAL A 209 -21.06 2.50 -10.15
C VAL A 209 -20.65 3.62 -9.20
N TYR A 210 -19.68 4.47 -9.56
CA TYR A 210 -19.13 5.52 -8.68
C TYR A 210 -19.49 6.95 -9.12
N GLY A 211 -20.36 7.13 -10.12
CA GLY A 211 -20.68 8.43 -10.69
C GLY A 211 -19.54 9.00 -11.56
N LYS A 212 -19.83 10.09 -12.29
CA LYS A 212 -18.90 10.63 -13.29
C LYS A 212 -17.62 11.18 -12.66
N GLY A 213 -16.53 11.15 -13.42
CA GLY A 213 -15.26 11.71 -12.95
C GLY A 213 -15.35 13.19 -12.56
N GLN A 214 -16.08 13.98 -13.35
CA GLN A 214 -16.28 15.42 -13.14
C GLN A 214 -17.05 15.73 -11.85
N ASP A 215 -18.09 14.95 -11.55
CA ASP A 215 -18.92 15.12 -10.34
C ASP A 215 -18.06 14.81 -9.09
N ARG A 216 -17.29 13.71 -9.13
CA ARG A 216 -16.34 13.33 -8.07
C ARG A 216 -15.19 14.33 -7.89
N GLU A 217 -14.70 14.95 -8.96
CA GLU A 217 -13.67 15.98 -8.93
C GLU A 217 -14.19 17.30 -8.33
N ALA A 218 -15.38 17.74 -8.75
CA ALA A 218 -16.03 18.94 -8.22
C ALA A 218 -16.33 18.82 -6.72
N GLU A 219 -16.78 17.64 -6.29
CA GLU A 219 -16.90 17.33 -4.87
C GLU A 219 -15.54 17.33 -4.14
N PHE A 220 -14.48 16.76 -4.72
CA PHE A 220 -13.19 16.66 -4.02
C PHE A 220 -12.55 18.05 -3.80
N LYS A 221 -12.73 18.97 -4.76
CA LYS A 221 -12.32 20.39 -4.65
C LYS A 221 -12.94 21.13 -3.47
N LYS A 222 -14.04 20.64 -2.88
CA LYS A 222 -14.61 21.23 -1.65
C LYS A 222 -13.64 21.14 -0.45
N TYR A 223 -12.65 20.25 -0.52
CA TYR A 223 -11.63 20.04 0.51
C TYR A 223 -10.26 20.66 0.15
N ASP A 224 -10.18 21.48 -0.90
CA ASP A 224 -8.93 22.11 -1.36
C ASP A 224 -8.28 23.06 -0.33
N SER A 225 -9.01 23.54 0.69
CA SER A 225 -8.40 24.27 1.84
C SER A 225 -7.79 23.27 2.80
N LEU A 226 -8.61 22.37 3.35
CA LEU A 226 -8.20 21.29 4.24
C LEU A 226 -6.91 20.58 3.76
N PHE A 227 -6.79 20.24 2.47
CA PHE A 227 -5.55 19.64 1.95
C PHE A 227 -4.31 20.55 1.93
N LYS A 228 -4.47 21.87 1.83
CA LYS A 228 -3.38 22.85 1.98
C LYS A 228 -3.03 23.07 3.44
N ASP A 229 -4.03 23.09 4.31
CA ASP A 229 -3.85 23.28 5.76
C ASP A 229 -3.19 22.03 6.38
N ILE A 230 -3.55 20.83 5.91
CA ILE A 230 -2.86 19.56 6.19
C ILE A 230 -1.40 19.57 5.64
N GLN A 231 -1.14 20.13 4.46
CA GLN A 231 0.23 20.33 3.94
C GLN A 231 1.04 21.31 4.79
N ALA A 232 0.42 22.39 5.28
CA ALA A 232 1.05 23.34 6.19
C ALA A 232 1.37 22.67 7.53
N LEU A 233 0.48 21.85 8.08
CA LEU A 233 0.74 21.03 9.28
C LEU A 233 1.98 20.15 9.10
N ALA A 234 2.06 19.37 8.02
CA ALA A 234 3.24 18.53 7.77
C ALA A 234 4.54 19.34 7.72
N LYS A 235 4.51 20.53 7.10
CA LYS A 235 5.65 21.45 7.13
C LYS A 235 5.97 21.96 8.55
N ARG A 236 4.98 22.30 9.38
CA ARG A 236 5.20 22.71 10.78
C ARG A 236 5.77 21.59 11.65
N ILE A 237 5.51 20.33 11.32
CA ILE A 237 6.14 19.16 11.97
C ILE A 237 7.59 19.03 11.51
N GLU A 238 7.88 19.13 10.20
CA GLU A 238 9.24 19.09 9.66
C GLU A 238 10.12 20.27 10.12
N ASP A 239 9.53 21.46 10.34
CA ASP A 239 10.21 22.67 10.82
C ASP A 239 10.28 22.78 12.37
N ASP A 240 9.69 21.85 13.16
CA ASP A 240 9.77 21.88 14.63
C ASP A 240 11.21 21.60 15.06
N GLN A 241 11.76 22.41 15.97
CA GLN A 241 13.15 22.30 16.41
C GLN A 241 13.50 20.89 16.92
N ARG A 242 12.56 20.18 17.56
CA ARG A 242 12.75 18.80 18.05
C ARG A 242 12.94 17.82 16.91
N VAL A 243 12.27 18.02 15.78
CA VAL A 243 12.42 17.23 14.55
C VAL A 243 13.70 17.63 13.80
N VAL A 244 14.08 18.90 13.80
CA VAL A 244 15.34 19.39 13.21
C VAL A 244 16.56 18.83 13.98
N ASP A 245 16.53 18.86 15.30
CA ASP A 245 17.57 18.29 16.18
C ASP A 245 17.67 16.77 15.98
N ALA A 246 16.52 16.08 15.96
CA ALA A 246 16.45 14.65 15.69
C ALA A 246 16.93 14.26 14.28
N THR A 247 16.65 15.09 13.26
CA THR A 247 17.17 14.90 11.89
C THR A 247 18.69 15.03 11.87
N THR A 248 19.23 15.99 12.62
CA THR A 248 20.68 16.19 12.74
C THR A 248 21.35 14.99 13.41
N ALA A 249 20.83 14.55 14.56
CA ALA A 249 21.32 13.36 15.27
C ALA A 249 21.20 12.07 14.44
N TRP A 250 20.16 11.95 13.60
CA TRP A 250 20.02 10.85 12.65
C TRP A 250 21.10 10.88 11.57
N ALA A 251 21.39 12.05 11.00
CA ALA A 251 22.43 12.21 9.98
C ALA A 251 23.83 11.91 10.53
N ASP A 252 24.12 12.35 11.75
CA ASP A 252 25.37 12.03 12.46
C ASP A 252 25.47 10.52 12.73
N CYS A 253 24.41 9.88 13.22
CA CYS A 253 24.35 8.43 13.42
C CYS A 253 24.57 7.64 12.10
N LEU A 254 24.00 8.12 10.99
CA LEU A 254 24.14 7.48 9.69
C LEU A 254 25.57 7.66 9.14
N ALA A 255 26.22 8.80 9.42
CA ALA A 255 27.63 9.03 9.15
C ALA A 255 28.56 8.15 10.04
N GLU A 256 28.25 7.96 11.33
CA GLU A 256 28.94 6.99 12.21
C GLU A 256 28.85 5.55 11.65
N ALA A 257 27.71 5.19 11.05
CA ALA A 257 27.50 3.93 10.35
C ALA A 257 28.19 3.84 8.97
N GLY A 258 29.00 4.83 8.59
CA GLY A 258 29.74 4.89 7.33
C GLY A 258 28.96 5.42 6.12
N GLN A 259 27.74 5.91 6.34
CA GLN A 259 26.80 6.37 5.31
C GLN A 259 26.59 7.89 5.40
N SER A 260 27.63 8.66 5.10
CA SER A 260 27.62 10.12 5.26
C SER A 260 27.05 10.89 4.05
N GLY A 261 26.71 12.17 4.27
CA GLY A 261 26.31 13.11 3.21
C GLY A 261 24.81 13.38 3.11
N TYR A 262 23.98 12.71 3.91
CA TYR A 262 22.54 12.96 4.01
C TYR A 262 22.22 14.09 4.98
N LYS A 263 21.12 14.80 4.73
CA LYS A 263 20.58 15.93 5.50
C LYS A 263 19.08 15.78 5.78
N LYS A 264 18.40 14.87 5.08
CA LYS A 264 17.00 14.52 5.30
C LYS A 264 16.78 13.01 5.25
N VAL A 265 15.84 12.54 6.05
CA VAL A 265 15.43 11.13 6.18
C VAL A 265 14.93 10.46 4.89
N ASP A 266 14.59 11.22 3.86
CA ASP A 266 14.13 10.69 2.56
C ASP A 266 15.26 10.56 1.50
N GLU A 267 16.35 11.32 1.65
CA GLU A 267 17.49 11.35 0.72
C GLU A 267 18.17 9.97 0.52
N PRO A 268 18.34 9.08 1.51
CA PRO A 268 18.88 7.74 1.30
C PRO A 268 18.10 6.92 0.28
N ARG A 269 16.77 6.90 0.39
CA ARG A 269 15.89 6.20 -0.55
C ARG A 269 15.89 6.87 -1.92
N GLN A 270 15.93 8.19 -1.98
CA GLN A 270 16.12 8.91 -3.24
C GLN A 270 17.46 8.53 -3.89
N LYS A 271 18.53 8.38 -3.12
CA LYS A 271 19.87 8.07 -3.64
C LYS A 271 19.96 6.68 -4.27
N VAL A 272 19.27 5.69 -3.69
CA VAL A 272 19.11 4.36 -4.31
C VAL A 272 18.26 4.45 -5.58
N SER A 273 17.18 5.24 -5.56
CA SER A 273 16.30 5.43 -6.73
C SER A 273 17.05 6.06 -7.92
N GLN A 274 17.85 7.10 -7.67
CA GLN A 274 18.73 7.74 -8.68
C GLN A 274 19.71 6.73 -9.29
N LYS A 275 20.35 5.88 -8.47
CA LYS A 275 21.26 4.82 -8.94
C LYS A 275 20.53 3.76 -9.78
N LEU A 276 19.28 3.44 -9.47
CA LEU A 276 18.48 2.52 -10.28
C LEU A 276 18.07 3.14 -11.62
N ASP A 277 17.71 4.43 -11.64
CA ASP A 277 17.43 5.17 -12.87
C ASP A 277 18.69 5.22 -13.77
N GLU A 278 19.87 5.49 -13.20
CA GLU A 278 21.18 5.43 -13.88
C GLU A 278 21.45 4.04 -14.51
N LEU A 279 21.15 2.95 -13.80
CA LEU A 279 21.36 1.58 -14.29
C LEU A 279 20.32 1.11 -15.32
N THR A 280 19.08 1.59 -15.24
CA THR A 280 17.98 1.23 -16.15
C THR A 280 17.90 2.15 -17.37
N GLY A 281 18.64 3.26 -17.38
CA GLY A 281 18.55 4.30 -18.41
C GLY A 281 17.29 5.16 -18.32
N ASN A 282 16.53 5.02 -17.23
CA ASN A 282 15.34 5.83 -16.95
C ASN A 282 15.74 7.28 -16.64
N LYS A 283 14.85 8.25 -16.93
CA LYS A 283 15.11 9.67 -16.70
C LYS A 283 13.94 10.33 -15.97
N PRO A 284 14.04 10.56 -14.64
CA PRO A 284 12.99 11.27 -13.92
C PRO A 284 12.79 12.68 -14.49
N GLY A 285 11.54 13.15 -14.52
CA GLY A 285 11.17 14.53 -14.89
C GLY A 285 11.10 14.88 -16.38
N GLY A 286 11.47 14.00 -17.32
CA GLY A 286 11.47 14.31 -18.76
C GLY A 286 10.07 14.41 -19.41
N SER A 287 9.29 15.45 -19.10
CA SER A 287 7.88 15.60 -19.50
C SER A 287 7.65 16.20 -20.89
N THR A 288 8.02 15.43 -21.91
CA THR A 288 7.63 15.68 -23.32
C THR A 288 6.14 15.35 -23.54
N PRO A 289 5.38 16.13 -24.35
CA PRO A 289 4.03 15.74 -24.79
C PRO A 289 4.00 14.40 -25.54
N GLY A 290 2.89 13.64 -25.41
CA GLY A 290 2.72 12.32 -26.03
C GLY A 290 3.30 11.14 -25.23
N LYS A 291 3.27 11.21 -23.89
CA LYS A 291 3.76 10.12 -23.02
C LYS A 291 2.79 8.93 -22.94
N THR A 292 3.29 7.75 -23.27
CA THR A 292 2.80 6.48 -22.71
C THR A 292 3.03 6.44 -21.21
N VAL A 293 2.11 5.87 -20.43
CA VAL A 293 2.42 5.44 -19.06
C VAL A 293 3.43 4.29 -19.14
N MET A 294 4.70 4.57 -18.89
CA MET A 294 5.70 3.52 -18.67
C MET A 294 5.47 2.90 -17.29
N GLY A 295 5.27 1.58 -17.25
CA GLY A 295 5.32 0.82 -16.01
C GLY A 295 6.71 0.85 -15.36
N PRO A 296 6.84 0.29 -14.14
CA PRO A 296 8.14 0.22 -13.46
C PRO A 296 9.21 -0.44 -14.34
N PRO A 297 10.47 0.04 -14.30
CA PRO A 297 11.52 -0.45 -15.18
C PRO A 297 11.85 -1.91 -14.90
N SER A 298 11.79 -2.76 -15.94
CA SER A 298 12.22 -4.16 -15.89
C SER A 298 13.72 -4.25 -15.63
N PHE A 299 14.11 -5.15 -14.72
CA PHE A 299 15.52 -5.43 -14.42
C PHE A 299 16.17 -6.43 -15.39
N ASP A 300 15.42 -7.01 -16.34
CA ASP A 300 15.87 -8.10 -17.24
C ASP A 300 16.98 -7.69 -18.22
N LYS A 301 17.23 -6.38 -18.37
CA LYS A 301 18.26 -5.81 -19.24
C LYS A 301 19.33 -5.02 -18.47
N VAL A 302 19.28 -5.05 -17.14
CA VAL A 302 20.28 -4.42 -16.29
C VAL A 302 21.46 -5.39 -16.10
N ASP A 303 22.68 -4.86 -16.04
CA ASP A 303 23.87 -5.63 -15.71
C ASP A 303 23.72 -6.27 -14.32
N ALA A 304 23.77 -7.61 -14.26
CA ALA A 304 23.51 -8.37 -13.05
C ALA A 304 24.52 -8.09 -11.92
N THR A 305 25.77 -7.76 -12.26
CA THR A 305 26.81 -7.39 -11.28
C THR A 305 26.49 -6.04 -10.67
N LYS A 306 26.22 -5.02 -11.51
CA LYS A 306 25.88 -3.66 -11.04
C LYS A 306 24.56 -3.64 -10.26
N LEU A 307 23.60 -4.48 -10.64
CA LEU A 307 22.35 -4.64 -9.89
C LEU A 307 22.57 -5.32 -8.54
N ALA A 308 23.49 -6.29 -8.44
CA ALA A 308 23.87 -6.90 -7.16
C ALA A 308 24.63 -5.90 -6.25
N GLU A 309 25.54 -5.10 -6.83
CA GLU A 309 26.22 -4.00 -6.13
C GLU A 309 25.23 -2.96 -5.59
N LEU A 310 24.25 -2.54 -6.41
CA LEU A 310 23.19 -1.62 -5.99
C LEU A 310 22.32 -2.21 -4.89
N ARG A 311 21.91 -3.48 -5.00
CA ARG A 311 21.12 -4.17 -3.97
C ARG A 311 21.86 -4.27 -2.64
N LYS A 312 23.16 -4.55 -2.66
CA LYS A 312 23.98 -4.54 -1.45
C LYS A 312 24.06 -3.14 -0.85
N PHE A 313 24.36 -2.12 -1.66
CA PHE A 313 24.36 -0.72 -1.20
C PHE A 313 23.01 -0.30 -0.59
N GLU A 314 21.89 -0.70 -1.23
CA GLU A 314 20.54 -0.43 -0.74
C GLU A 314 20.26 -1.07 0.62
N ILE A 315 20.58 -2.37 0.79
CA ILE A 315 20.35 -3.08 2.06
C ILE A 315 21.28 -2.55 3.16
N ASP A 316 22.57 -2.38 2.89
CA ASP A 316 23.54 -1.85 3.86
C ASP A 316 23.12 -0.45 4.36
N LEU A 317 22.64 0.42 3.44
CA LEU A 317 22.17 1.77 3.75
C LEU A 317 20.84 1.76 4.51
N ALA A 318 19.87 0.95 4.10
CA ALA A 318 18.56 0.87 4.75
C ALA A 318 18.63 0.27 6.16
N VAL A 319 19.48 -0.74 6.37
CA VAL A 319 19.69 -1.34 7.71
C VAL A 319 20.38 -0.35 8.66
N ALA A 320 21.29 0.48 8.16
CA ALA A 320 21.89 1.57 8.93
C ALA A 320 20.85 2.67 9.25
N ASP A 321 20.10 3.10 8.23
CA ASP A 321 19.04 4.10 8.34
C ASP A 321 17.99 3.71 9.39
N GLN A 322 17.34 2.56 9.27
CA GLN A 322 16.29 2.13 10.22
C GLN A 322 16.81 2.05 11.66
N LYS A 323 18.06 1.63 11.86
CA LYS A 323 18.70 1.60 13.19
C LYS A 323 18.92 3.01 13.74
N CYS A 324 19.32 3.96 12.91
CA CYS A 324 19.45 5.36 13.33
C CYS A 324 18.09 6.03 13.55
N ARG A 325 17.09 5.79 12.69
CA ARG A 325 15.75 6.37 12.83
C ARG A 325 15.09 5.90 14.14
N ALA A 326 15.13 4.60 14.45
CA ALA A 326 14.63 4.05 15.70
C ALA A 326 15.43 4.49 16.95
N LYS A 327 16.73 4.83 16.81
CA LYS A 327 17.61 5.26 17.92
C LYS A 327 17.39 6.73 18.33
N VAL A 328 17.14 7.64 17.38
CA VAL A 328 17.12 9.10 17.66
C VAL A 328 16.02 9.91 16.96
N TYR A 329 15.26 9.35 16.02
CA TYR A 329 14.33 10.12 15.18
C TYR A 329 12.85 9.83 15.44
N ASP A 330 12.44 8.57 15.37
CA ASP A 330 11.02 8.23 15.18
C ASP A 330 10.14 8.63 16.37
N GLU A 331 10.61 8.49 17.61
CA GLU A 331 9.85 8.90 18.81
C GLU A 331 9.74 10.43 18.93
N ALA A 332 10.78 11.18 18.50
CA ALA A 332 10.77 12.64 18.49
C ALA A 332 9.79 13.16 17.43
N TYR A 333 9.82 12.58 16.22
CA TYR A 333 8.86 12.88 15.16
C TYR A 333 7.43 12.53 15.59
N LYS A 334 7.20 11.31 16.09
CA LYS A 334 5.88 10.84 16.57
C LYS A 334 5.30 11.74 17.65
N THR A 335 6.13 12.19 18.60
CA THR A 335 5.71 13.13 19.66
C THR A 335 5.21 14.45 19.08
N VAL A 336 6.04 15.10 18.24
CA VAL A 336 5.69 16.39 17.60
C VAL A 336 4.45 16.24 16.72
N GLN A 337 4.41 15.19 15.91
CA GLN A 337 3.27 14.84 15.06
C GLN A 337 1.99 14.70 15.88
N TYR A 338 2.01 13.93 16.98
CA TYR A 338 0.83 13.65 17.78
C TYR A 338 0.41 14.84 18.67
N GLU A 339 1.26 15.84 18.87
CA GLU A 339 0.90 17.13 19.45
C GLU A 339 0.21 18.01 18.39
N GLN A 340 0.88 18.27 17.26
CA GLN A 340 0.36 19.17 16.24
C GLN A 340 -0.87 18.61 15.49
N GLU A 341 -0.99 17.29 15.31
CA GLU A 341 -2.19 16.66 14.75
C GLU A 341 -3.40 16.79 15.70
N LYS A 342 -3.21 16.83 17.03
CA LYS A 342 -4.33 17.09 17.97
C LYS A 342 -4.84 18.52 17.84
N GLU A 343 -3.92 19.48 17.86
CA GLU A 343 -4.26 20.91 17.67
C GLU A 343 -4.97 21.11 16.33
N PHE A 344 -4.48 20.47 15.26
CA PHE A 344 -5.10 20.52 13.94
C PHE A 344 -6.51 19.89 13.92
N VAL A 345 -6.69 18.74 14.55
CA VAL A 345 -8.00 18.07 14.68
C VAL A 345 -8.98 18.94 15.47
N GLU A 346 -8.55 19.63 16.53
CA GLU A 346 -9.39 20.57 17.28
C GLU A 346 -9.78 21.80 16.44
N GLN A 347 -8.87 22.32 15.62
CA GLN A 347 -9.10 23.48 14.75
C GLN A 347 -10.00 23.17 13.54
N HIS A 348 -9.79 22.03 12.87
CA HIS A 348 -10.43 21.66 11.61
C HIS A 348 -11.52 20.57 11.74
N LYS A 349 -11.98 20.27 12.97
CA LYS A 349 -12.86 19.12 13.25
C LYS A 349 -14.03 18.97 12.27
N ALA A 350 -14.79 20.04 12.04
CA ALA A 350 -15.97 20.00 11.18
C ALA A 350 -15.64 19.73 9.70
N GLU A 351 -14.48 20.21 9.21
CA GLU A 351 -14.01 19.92 7.85
C GLU A 351 -13.53 18.47 7.72
N LEU A 352 -12.86 17.96 8.76
CA LEU A 352 -12.37 16.58 8.85
C LEU A 352 -13.51 15.57 8.95
N GLU A 353 -14.56 15.86 9.74
CA GLU A 353 -15.79 15.06 9.79
C GLU A 353 -16.52 15.11 8.44
N ALA A 354 -16.66 16.29 7.83
CA ALA A 354 -17.25 16.43 6.49
C ALA A 354 -16.42 15.78 5.38
N TYR A 355 -15.10 15.62 5.55
CA TYR A 355 -14.24 14.83 4.66
C TYR A 355 -14.48 13.33 4.83
N ARG A 356 -14.32 12.82 6.07
CA ARG A 356 -14.56 11.41 6.42
C ARG A 356 -15.91 10.93 5.92
N ASP A 357 -16.96 11.67 6.24
CA ASP A 357 -18.35 11.29 5.91
C ASP A 357 -18.62 11.47 4.41
N GLY A 358 -17.99 12.47 3.77
CA GLY A 358 -18.05 12.65 2.31
C GLY A 358 -17.31 11.56 1.52
N MET A 359 -16.28 10.95 2.10
CA MET A 359 -15.54 9.83 1.51
C MET A 359 -16.22 8.47 1.76
N ALA A 360 -16.86 8.29 2.93
CA ALA A 360 -17.59 7.06 3.26
C ALA A 360 -18.83 6.82 2.38
N ASN A 361 -19.42 7.87 1.80
CA ASN A 361 -20.61 7.80 0.94
C ASN A 361 -20.31 7.62 -0.55
N ARG A 362 -19.07 7.25 -0.94
CA ARG A 362 -18.61 7.09 -2.33
C ARG A 362 -18.51 5.63 -2.76
#